data_AF-A0A087FZP7-F1
#
_entry.id   AF-A0A087FZP7-F1
#
_cell.length_a   1.000
_cell.length_b   1.000
_cell.length_c   1.000
_cell.angle_alpha   90.00
_cell.angle_beta   90.00
_cell.angle_gamma   90.00
#
_symmetry.space_group_name_H-M   'P 1'
#
loop_
_entity.id
_entity.type
_entity.pdbx_description
1 polymer ?
#
loop_
_entity_poly.entity_id
_entity_poly.type
_entity_poly.pdbx_seq_one_letter_code
_entity_poly.pdbx_strand_id
1 'polypeptide(L)'
;DIAELCGVVAVWVIPLHFAFAFSCPLQRFLQCQLKNQVTAFAGAAALGVHLLVCWLFVERLKLGVIGIMATVSISWWVNVLVLIAYATCGGCPLTWTGFSSEAFTGLWEFLQLSASSGIMICMAVSGWEMMIPLAFFAGTGVRVANELGAGNGKGARFTTIVSVTQS
;
A
#
# COMPACT_ATOMS: atom_id res chain seq x y z
N ASP A 1 -13.80 -8.36 19.38
CA ASP A 1 -12.38 -8.72 19.14
C ASP A 1 -11.87 -8.21 17.80
N ILE A 2 -12.23 -8.79 16.64
CA ILE A 2 -11.68 -8.35 15.34
C ILE A 2 -12.03 -6.89 15.03
N ALA A 3 -13.29 -6.47 15.22
CA ALA A 3 -13.71 -5.10 14.96
C ALA A 3 -12.98 -4.06 15.83
N GLU A 4 -12.69 -4.40 17.08
CA GLU A 4 -11.94 -3.55 18.01
C GLU A 4 -10.48 -3.41 17.58
N LEU A 5 -9.85 -4.53 17.19
CA LEU A 5 -8.51 -4.54 16.63
C LEU A 5 -8.42 -3.69 15.36
N CYS A 6 -9.40 -3.81 14.46
CA CYS A 6 -9.51 -2.97 13.26
C CYS A 6 -9.61 -1.49 13.60
N GLY A 7 -10.34 -1.12 14.65
CA GLY A 7 -10.42 0.26 15.14
C GLY A 7 -9.06 0.80 15.58
N VAL A 8 -8.30 0.01 16.35
CA VAL A 8 -6.93 0.37 16.76
C VAL A 8 -6.02 0.54 15.54
N VAL A 9 -6.05 -0.43 14.62
CA VAL A 9 -5.26 -0.39 13.38
C VAL A 9 -5.60 0.87 12.58
N ALA A 10 -6.87 1.20 12.40
CA ALA A 10 -7.32 2.36 11.63
C ALA A 10 -6.74 3.68 12.17
N VAL A 11 -6.69 3.86 13.49
CA VAL A 11 -6.08 5.05 14.12
C VAL A 11 -4.58 5.10 13.86
N TRP A 12 -3.88 3.97 14.00
CA TRP A 12 -2.43 3.90 13.76
C TRP A 12 -2.02 4.01 12.29
N VAL A 13 -2.97 3.85 11.37
CA VAL A 13 -2.79 4.05 9.93
C VAL A 13 -2.85 5.54 9.54
N ILE A 14 -3.32 6.44 10.41
CA ILE A 14 -3.40 7.88 10.11
C ILE A 14 -2.02 8.48 9.80
N PRO A 15 -0.97 8.33 10.63
CA PRO A 15 0.36 8.88 10.33
C PRO A 15 0.98 8.30 9.06
N LEU A 16 0.63 7.05 8.72
CA LEU A 16 1.07 6.37 7.50
C LEU A 16 0.51 7.06 6.25
N HIS A 17 -0.77 7.45 6.26
CA HIS A 17 -1.38 8.20 5.14
C HIS A 17 -0.68 9.54 4.90
N PHE A 18 -0.32 10.27 5.96
CA PHE A 18 0.44 11.50 5.82
C PHE A 18 1.83 11.26 5.21
N ALA A 19 2.51 10.16 5.54
CA ALA A 19 3.78 9.83 4.92
C ALA A 19 3.62 9.59 3.40
N PHE A 20 2.52 9.00 2.95
CA PHE A 20 2.22 8.84 1.52
C PHE A 20 1.96 10.18 0.81
N ALA A 21 1.33 11.15 1.48
CA ALA A 21 1.10 12.48 0.93
C ALA A 21 2.40 13.19 0.54
N PHE A 22 3.51 12.94 1.26
CA PHE A 22 4.83 13.44 0.90
C PHE A 22 5.60 12.51 -0.05
N SER A 23 5.52 11.19 0.18
CA SER A 23 6.28 10.21 -0.58
C SER A 23 5.90 10.21 -2.06
N CYS A 24 4.61 10.28 -2.39
CA CYS A 24 4.14 10.18 -3.77
C CYS A 24 4.67 11.34 -4.64
N PRO A 25 4.53 12.62 -4.24
CA PRO A 25 5.15 13.74 -4.95
C PRO A 25 6.68 13.65 -5.04
N LEU A 26 7.36 13.29 -3.94
CA LEU A 26 8.83 13.22 -3.93
C LEU A 26 9.37 12.13 -4.85
N GLN A 27 8.74 10.96 -4.87
CA GLN A 27 9.10 9.88 -5.79
C GLN A 27 8.90 10.32 -7.23
N ARG A 28 7.79 10.98 -7.55
CA ARG A 28 7.53 11.50 -8.89
C ARG A 28 8.54 12.58 -9.29
N PHE A 29 8.87 13.49 -8.37
CA PHE A 29 9.85 14.56 -8.57
C PHE A 29 11.24 14.01 -8.92
N LEU A 30 11.72 13.00 -8.19
CA LEU A 30 13.02 12.37 -8.48
C LEU A 30 12.97 11.49 -9.73
N GLN A 31 11.83 10.83 -9.99
CA GLN A 31 11.63 10.04 -11.21
C GLN A 31 11.69 10.89 -12.47
N CYS A 32 11.07 12.07 -12.49
CA CYS A 32 11.14 13.00 -13.61
C CYS A 32 12.55 13.52 -13.89
N GLN A 33 13.44 13.50 -12.88
CA GLN A 33 14.85 13.88 -12.99
C GLN A 33 15.78 12.68 -13.25
N LEU A 34 15.23 11.48 -13.49
CA LEU A 34 15.98 10.23 -13.66
C LEU A 34 16.87 9.85 -12.46
N LYS A 35 16.53 10.34 -11.26
CA LYS A 35 17.26 10.08 -10.02
C LYS A 35 16.68 8.89 -9.24
N ASN A 36 16.13 7.90 -9.93
CA ASN A 36 15.51 6.72 -9.33
C ASN A 36 16.44 5.92 -8.42
N GLN A 37 17.76 6.01 -8.62
CA GLN A 37 18.75 5.38 -7.74
C GLN A 37 18.65 5.90 -6.30
N VAL A 38 18.36 7.19 -6.11
CA VAL A 38 18.16 7.78 -4.78
C VAL A 38 16.95 7.16 -4.10
N THR A 39 15.85 7.00 -4.83
CA THR A 39 14.64 6.31 -4.33
C THR A 39 14.93 4.87 -3.95
N ALA A 40 15.75 4.16 -4.75
CA ALA A 40 16.14 2.78 -4.45
C ALA A 40 16.97 2.70 -3.15
N PHE A 41 17.97 3.57 -2.97
CA PHE A 41 18.77 3.60 -1.75
C PHE A 41 17.97 4.02 -0.51
N ALA A 42 17.06 4.98 -0.66
CA ALA A 42 16.13 5.38 0.42
C ALA A 42 15.23 4.20 0.83
N GLY A 43 14.71 3.45 -0.14
CA GLY A 43 13.94 2.23 0.12
C GLY A 43 14.75 1.15 0.82
N ALA A 44 16.01 0.93 0.42
CA ALA A 44 16.90 -0.03 1.07
C ALA A 44 17.22 0.38 2.53
N ALA A 45 17.47 1.67 2.78
CA ALA A 45 17.68 2.19 4.13
C ALA A 45 16.42 2.03 4.99
N ALA A 46 15.24 2.37 4.45
CA ALA A 46 13.97 2.21 5.13
C ALA A 46 13.66 0.74 5.45
N LEU A 47 14.03 -0.20 4.56
CA LEU A 47 13.92 -1.64 4.81
C LEU A 47 14.84 -2.09 5.94
N GLY A 48 16.11 -1.65 5.94
CA GLY A 48 17.05 -1.94 7.02
C GLY A 48 16.53 -1.47 8.39
N VAL A 49 16.00 -0.24 8.44
CA VAL A 49 15.35 0.27 9.64
C VAL A 49 14.10 -0.54 9.98
N HIS A 50 13.27 -0.90 8.99
CA HIS A 50 12.06 -1.71 9.19
C HIS A 50 12.37 -3.03 9.89
N LEU A 51 13.38 -3.76 9.42
CA LEU A 51 13.80 -5.02 10.03
C LEU A 51 14.26 -4.83 11.49
N LEU A 52 15.03 -3.77 11.75
CA LEU A 52 15.51 -3.46 13.10
C LEU A 52 14.37 -3.09 14.05
N VAL A 53 13.44 -2.24 13.62
CA VAL A 53 12.30 -1.87 14.46
C VAL A 53 11.32 -3.02 14.62
N CYS A 54 11.13 -3.87 13.60
CA CYS A 54 10.30 -5.07 13.71
C CYS A 54 10.86 -6.05 14.73
N TRP A 55 12.17 -6.34 14.66
CA TRP A 55 12.84 -7.17 15.66
C TRP A 55 12.66 -6.58 17.08
N LEU A 56 12.84 -5.27 17.24
CA LEU A 56 12.72 -4.63 18.54
C LEU A 56 11.27 -4.64 19.06
N PHE A 57 10.29 -4.15 18.29
CA PHE A 57 8.94 -3.89 18.76
C PHE A 57 8.07 -5.15 18.79
N VAL A 58 8.26 -6.05 17.81
CA VAL A 58 7.45 -7.27 17.67
C VAL A 58 8.08 -8.43 18.45
N GLU A 59 9.37 -8.71 18.27
CA GLU A 59 9.99 -9.88 18.90
C GLU A 59 10.44 -9.62 20.34
N ARG A 60 11.15 -8.51 20.59
CA ARG A 60 11.72 -8.22 21.91
C ARG A 60 10.70 -7.62 22.86
N LEU A 61 10.03 -6.54 22.45
CA LEU A 61 9.08 -5.80 23.29
C LEU A 61 7.66 -6.36 23.27
N LYS A 62 7.32 -7.21 22.29
CA LYS A 62 6.02 -7.90 22.17
C LYS A 62 4.81 -6.95 22.29
N LEU A 63 4.89 -5.79 21.63
CA LEU A 63 3.87 -4.72 21.70
C LEU A 63 2.57 -5.03 20.92
N GLY A 64 2.39 -6.27 20.45
CA GLY A 64 1.23 -6.70 19.69
C GLY A 64 0.99 -5.88 18.42
N VAL A 65 -0.29 -5.66 18.09
CA VAL A 65 -0.70 -4.94 16.86
C VAL A 65 -0.15 -3.51 16.81
N ILE A 66 -0.03 -2.84 17.95
CA ILE A 66 0.48 -1.48 18.04
C ILE A 66 1.94 -1.43 17.60
N GLY A 67 2.74 -2.41 18.03
CA GLY A 67 4.13 -2.56 17.60
C GLY A 67 4.25 -2.73 16.08
N ILE A 68 3.41 -3.59 15.49
CA ILE A 68 3.37 -3.84 14.04
C ILE A 68 3.00 -2.57 13.27
N MET A 69 2.00 -1.82 13.75
CA MET A 69 1.59 -0.59 13.07
C MET A 69 2.62 0.55 13.23
N ALA A 70 3.30 0.61 14.37
CA ALA A 70 4.37 1.57 14.60
C ALA A 70 5.58 1.29 13.69
N THR A 71 5.95 0.02 13.47
CA THR A 71 7.11 -0.33 12.64
C THR A 71 6.92 0.09 11.18
N VAL A 72 5.73 -0.14 10.62
CA VAL A 72 5.41 0.31 9.26
C VAL A 72 5.41 1.84 9.18
N SER A 73 4.81 2.52 10.16
CA SER A 73 4.77 3.99 10.17
C SER A 73 6.17 4.61 10.19
N ILE A 74 7.05 4.12 11.09
CA ILE A 74 8.42 4.61 11.22
C ILE A 74 9.20 4.41 9.91
N SER A 75 9.10 3.25 9.28
CA SER A 75 9.81 2.98 8.03
C SER A 75 9.41 3.89 6.88
N TRP A 76 8.12 4.19 6.74
CA TRP A 76 7.64 5.14 5.73
C TRP A 76 8.11 6.56 6.02
N TRP A 77 8.10 7.00 7.28
CA TRP A 77 8.62 8.32 7.65
C TRP A 77 10.12 8.45 7.44
N VAL A 78 10.91 7.41 7.72
CA VAL A 78 12.35 7.38 7.39
C VAL A 78 12.55 7.56 5.89
N ASN A 79 11.79 6.86 5.06
CA ASN A 79 11.87 7.02 3.61
C ASN A 79 11.54 8.47 3.19
N VAL A 80 10.46 9.07 3.72
CA VAL A 80 10.10 10.47 3.46
C VAL A 80 11.24 11.42 3.83
N LEU A 81 11.80 11.28 5.04
CA LEU A 81 12.85 12.16 5.53
C LEU A 81 14.12 12.08 4.68
N VAL A 82 14.52 10.88 4.25
CA VAL A 82 15.67 10.70 3.34
C VAL A 82 15.44 11.42 2.01
N LEU A 83 14.26 11.28 1.42
CA LEU A 83 13.95 11.90 0.13
C LEU A 83 13.86 13.44 0.23
N ILE A 84 13.24 13.96 1.29
CA ILE A 84 13.20 15.42 1.56
C ILE A 84 14.60 15.96 1.79
N ALA A 85 15.40 15.30 2.63
CA ALA A 85 16.77 15.72 2.92
C ALA A 85 17.61 15.71 1.64
N TYR A 86 17.50 14.68 0.80
CA TYR A 86 18.21 14.65 -0.47
C TYR A 86 17.81 15.82 -1.39
N ALA A 87 16.51 16.09 -1.54
CA ALA A 87 16.03 17.17 -2.40
C ALA A 87 16.46 18.56 -1.90
N THR A 88 16.37 18.80 -0.59
CA THR A 88 16.58 20.12 0.02
C THR A 88 18.04 20.42 0.38
N CYS A 89 18.84 19.41 0.73
CA CYS A 89 20.26 19.58 1.10
C CYS A 89 21.21 19.55 -0.10
N GLY A 90 20.75 19.95 -1.29
CA GLY A 90 21.61 20.12 -2.48
C GLY A 90 21.67 18.94 -3.45
N GLY A 91 20.84 17.90 -3.28
CA GLY A 91 20.75 16.79 -4.26
C GLY A 91 20.05 17.18 -5.57
N CYS A 92 19.34 18.31 -5.57
CA CYS A 92 18.54 18.85 -6.69
C CYS A 92 18.70 20.39 -6.83
N PRO A 93 19.92 20.93 -7.04
CA PRO A 93 20.16 22.37 -6.97
C PRO A 93 19.54 23.17 -8.14
N LEU A 94 19.30 22.52 -9.28
CA LEU A 94 18.71 23.16 -10.46
C LEU A 94 17.19 23.24 -10.40
N THR A 95 16.55 22.39 -9.60
CA THR A 95 15.08 22.23 -9.54
C THR A 95 14.50 22.67 -8.21
N TRP A 96 15.30 22.64 -7.14
CA TRP A 96 14.92 23.14 -5.82
C TRP A 96 15.77 24.35 -5.44
N THR A 97 15.17 25.54 -5.47
CA THR A 97 15.80 26.81 -5.09
C THR A 97 15.27 27.37 -3.77
N GLY A 98 14.38 26.64 -3.09
CA GLY A 98 13.74 27.04 -1.83
C GLY A 98 12.22 27.18 -1.96
N PHE A 99 11.60 27.66 -0.89
CA PHE A 99 10.15 27.89 -0.86
C PHE A 99 9.79 29.17 -1.63
N SER A 100 8.76 29.07 -2.48
CA SER A 100 8.17 30.22 -3.18
C SER A 100 6.65 30.14 -3.17
N SER A 101 5.97 31.29 -3.21
CA SER A 101 4.50 31.37 -3.33
C SER A 101 4.00 30.82 -4.67
N GLU A 102 4.87 30.73 -5.68
CA GLU A 102 4.55 30.09 -6.95
C GLU A 102 4.17 28.61 -6.79
N ALA A 103 4.61 27.95 -5.71
CA ALA A 103 4.25 26.57 -5.39
C ALA A 103 2.73 26.36 -5.18
N PHE A 104 1.99 27.45 -4.92
CA PHE A 104 0.54 27.41 -4.73
C PHE A 104 -0.24 27.88 -5.97
N THR A 105 0.44 28.13 -7.10
CA THR A 105 -0.22 28.45 -8.37
C THR A 105 -0.64 27.16 -9.10
N GLY A 106 -1.78 27.18 -9.80
CA GLY A 106 -2.27 26.01 -10.56
C GLY A 106 -2.81 24.85 -9.72
N LEU A 107 -3.15 25.10 -8.44
CA LEU A 107 -3.69 24.07 -7.55
C LEU A 107 -5.00 23.47 -8.06
N TRP A 108 -5.84 24.26 -8.74
CA TRP A 108 -7.13 23.77 -9.23
C TRP A 108 -6.97 22.73 -10.33
N GLU A 109 -6.13 23.00 -11.32
CA GLU A 109 -5.79 22.06 -12.39
C GLU A 109 -5.11 20.81 -11.81
N PHE A 110 -4.19 21.00 -10.85
CA PHE A 110 -3.56 19.89 -10.13
C PHE A 110 -4.58 19.03 -9.38
N LEU A 111 -5.57 19.63 -8.71
CA LEU A 111 -6.62 18.92 -8.00
C LEU A 111 -7.50 18.11 -8.97
N GLN A 112 -7.85 18.65 -10.14
CA GLN A 112 -8.61 17.92 -11.16
C GLN A 112 -7.85 16.69 -11.68
N LEU A 113 -6.56 16.86 -11.98
CA LEU A 113 -5.68 15.75 -12.40
C LEU A 113 -5.46 14.72 -11.29
N SER A 114 -5.34 15.17 -10.04
CA SER A 114 -5.18 14.29 -8.88
C SER A 114 -6.46 13.50 -8.61
N ALA A 115 -7.63 14.12 -8.77
CA ALA A 115 -8.92 13.46 -8.60
C ALA A 115 -9.13 12.35 -9.65
N SER A 116 -8.86 12.63 -10.93
CA SER A 116 -8.97 11.62 -11.99
C SER A 116 -7.97 10.46 -11.80
N SER A 117 -6.74 10.78 -11.42
CA SER A 117 -5.73 9.77 -11.06
C SER A 117 -6.15 8.94 -9.84
N GLY A 118 -6.76 9.57 -8.84
CA GLY A 118 -7.31 8.90 -7.66
C GLY A 118 -8.40 7.90 -8.02
N ILE A 119 -9.36 8.28 -8.87
CA ILE A 119 -10.42 7.38 -9.37
C ILE A 119 -9.80 6.19 -10.10
N MET A 120 -8.82 6.43 -10.98
CA MET A 120 -8.12 5.37 -11.70
C MET A 120 -7.46 4.35 -10.75
N ILE A 121 -6.77 4.83 -9.72
CA ILE A 121 -6.15 3.97 -8.71
C ILE A 121 -7.22 3.20 -7.93
N CYS A 122 -8.31 3.85 -7.52
CA CYS A 122 -9.40 3.20 -6.80
C CYS A 122 -10.04 2.06 -7.61
N MET A 123 -10.27 2.28 -8.90
CA MET A 123 -10.78 1.25 -9.81
C MET A 123 -9.80 0.08 -9.95
N ALA A 124 -8.49 0.37 -10.04
CA ALA A 124 -7.46 -0.66 -10.12
C ALA A 124 -7.40 -1.52 -8.84
N VAL A 125 -7.40 -0.88 -7.67
CA VAL A 125 -7.37 -1.56 -6.37
C VAL A 125 -8.63 -2.42 -6.19
N SER A 126 -9.81 -1.86 -6.47
CA SER A 126 -11.08 -2.62 -6.41
C SER A 126 -11.06 -3.82 -7.35
N GLY A 127 -10.47 -3.66 -8.54
CA GLY A 127 -10.27 -4.74 -9.50
C GLY A 127 -9.40 -5.87 -8.94
N TRP A 128 -8.29 -5.54 -8.30
CA TRP A 128 -7.39 -6.52 -7.68
C TRP A 128 -8.04 -7.23 -6.50
N GLU A 129 -8.77 -6.50 -5.65
CA GLU A 129 -9.51 -7.10 -4.54
C GLU A 129 -10.55 -8.11 -5.02
N MET A 130 -11.26 -7.81 -6.12
CA MET A 130 -12.21 -8.73 -6.75
C MET A 130 -11.56 -9.98 -7.34
N MET A 131 -10.25 -9.99 -7.64
CA MET A 131 -9.59 -11.20 -8.15
C MET A 131 -9.58 -12.34 -7.13
N ILE A 132 -9.56 -12.03 -5.83
CA ILE A 132 -9.57 -13.02 -4.76
C ILE A 132 -10.87 -13.86 -4.78
N PRO A 133 -12.07 -13.27 -4.64
CA PRO A 133 -13.32 -14.04 -4.72
C PRO A 133 -13.52 -14.68 -6.10
N LEU A 134 -13.09 -14.03 -7.19
CA LEU A 134 -13.16 -14.63 -8.53
C LEU A 134 -12.30 -15.90 -8.66
N ALA A 135 -11.12 -15.93 -8.03
CA ALA A 135 -10.27 -17.13 -8.02
C ALA A 135 -10.94 -18.29 -7.29
N PHE A 136 -11.57 -18.04 -6.13
CA PHE A 136 -12.34 -19.05 -5.41
C PHE A 136 -13.55 -19.54 -6.23
N PHE A 137 -14.27 -18.61 -6.87
CA PHE A 137 -15.39 -18.95 -7.74
C PHE A 137 -14.96 -19.82 -8.93
N ALA A 138 -13.86 -19.47 -9.61
CA ALA A 138 -13.32 -20.25 -10.72
C ALA A 138 -12.87 -21.65 -10.26
N GLY A 139 -12.18 -21.75 -9.13
CA GLY A 139 -11.72 -23.03 -8.57
C GLY A 139 -12.87 -23.98 -8.22
N THR A 140 -13.92 -23.45 -7.59
CA THR A 140 -15.13 -24.23 -7.26
C THR A 140 -15.89 -24.63 -8.53
N GLY A 141 -15.98 -23.74 -9.52
CA GLY A 141 -16.57 -24.03 -10.84
C GLY A 141 -15.90 -25.19 -11.56
N VAL A 142 -14.56 -25.21 -11.61
CA VAL A 142 -13.80 -26.32 -12.20
C VAL A 142 -14.05 -27.63 -11.46
N ARG A 143 -14.11 -27.61 -10.12
CA ARG A 143 -14.39 -28.81 -9.32
C ARG A 143 -15.79 -29.36 -9.60
N VAL A 144 -16.81 -28.50 -9.64
CA VAL A 144 -18.19 -28.90 -9.97
C VAL A 144 -18.26 -29.49 -11.38
N ALA A 145 -17.62 -28.86 -12.36
CA ALA A 145 -17.58 -29.35 -13.74
C ALA A 145 -16.95 -30.75 -13.84
N ASN A 146 -15.87 -31.02 -13.09
CA ASN A 146 -15.22 -32.33 -13.06
C ASN A 146 -16.13 -33.42 -12.46
N GLU A 147 -16.83 -33.14 -11.36
CA GLU A 147 -17.75 -34.11 -10.74
C GLU A 147 -18.94 -34.42 -11.67
N LEU A 148 -19.45 -33.40 -12.39
CA LEU A 148 -20.49 -33.59 -13.40
C LEU A 148 -19.99 -34.43 -14.59
N GLY A 149 -18.78 -34.15 -15.09
CA GLY A 149 -18.15 -34.92 -16.16
C GLY A 149 -17.90 -36.39 -15.80
N ALA A 150 -17.70 -36.69 -14.52
CA ALA A 150 -17.60 -38.04 -14.00
C ALA A 150 -18.98 -38.72 -13.75
N GLY A 151 -20.10 -38.06 -14.06
CA GLY A 151 -21.45 -38.56 -13.79
C GLY A 151 -21.85 -38.54 -12.31
N ASN A 152 -21.08 -37.86 -11.44
CA ASN A 152 -21.31 -37.81 -10.00
C ASN A 152 -22.14 -36.59 -9.58
N GLY A 153 -23.44 -36.63 -9.82
CA GLY A 153 -24.36 -35.53 -9.47
C GLY A 153 -24.42 -35.20 -7.97
N LYS A 154 -24.15 -36.18 -7.09
CA LYS A 154 -24.09 -35.95 -5.63
C LYS A 154 -22.84 -35.17 -5.23
N GLY A 155 -21.68 -35.49 -5.82
CA GLY A 155 -20.41 -34.78 -5.60
C GLY A 155 -20.45 -33.33 -6.11
N ALA A 156 -21.08 -33.11 -7.26
CA ALA A 156 -21.32 -31.76 -7.80
C ALA A 156 -22.16 -30.91 -6.83
N ARG A 157 -23.30 -31.43 -6.35
CA ARG A 157 -24.18 -30.73 -5.41
C ARG A 157 -23.48 -30.41 -4.08
N PHE A 158 -22.72 -31.36 -3.54
CA PHE A 158 -21.96 -31.15 -2.32
C PHE A 158 -20.93 -30.02 -2.47
N THR A 159 -20.16 -30.03 -3.56
CA THR A 159 -19.16 -28.99 -3.86
C THR A 159 -19.80 -27.60 -3.96
N THR A 160 -20.94 -27.47 -4.64
CA THR A 160 -21.67 -26.19 -4.74
C THR A 160 -22.14 -25.69 -3.37
N ILE A 161 -22.70 -26.57 -2.54
CA ILE A 161 -23.19 -26.19 -1.19
C ILE A 161 -22.03 -25.66 -0.35
N VAL A 162 -20.93 -26.42 -0.24
CA VAL A 162 -19.75 -26.02 0.53
C VAL A 162 -19.23 -24.66 0.05
N SER A 163 -19.16 -24.46 -1.26
CA SER A 163 -18.69 -23.20 -1.87
C SER A 163 -19.56 -22.00 -1.48
N VAL A 164 -20.88 -22.14 -1.51
CA VAL A 164 -21.83 -21.06 -1.16
C VAL A 164 -21.83 -20.79 0.35
N THR A 165 -21.62 -21.81 1.19
CA THR A 165 -21.64 -21.63 2.65
C THR A 165 -20.33 -21.09 3.24
N GLN A 166 -19.23 -21.21 2.50
CA GLN A 166 -17.88 -20.93 2.98
C GLN A 166 -17.25 -19.70 2.31
N SER A 167 -17.90 -19.15 1.27
CA SER A 167 -17.62 -17.84 0.66
C SER A 167 -18.39 -16.75 1.39
#